data_AF-A0A259P1D0-F1
#
_entry.id   AF-A0A259P1D0-F1
#
_cell.length_a   1.000
_cell.length_b   1.000
_cell.length_c   1.000
_cell.angle_alpha   90.00
_cell.angle_beta   90.00
_cell.angle_gamma   90.00
#
_symmetry.space_group_name_H-M   'P 1'
#
loop_
_entity.id
_entity.type
_entity.pdbx_description
1 polymer ?
#
loop_
_entity_poly.entity_id
_entity_poly.type
_entity_poly.pdbx_seq_one_letter_code
_entity_poly.pdbx_strand_id
1 'polypeptide(L)'
;HLIPAVYNKDGMYSLKLINTHFWLHTIGVVLYIVAMWISGIMQGMMWRAVNTDGTLTYSFVQSLEASMPFYLMRFIGGAFVVAGMLLMAYNVYKTVSSKTPAAQPAAAAA
;
A
#
# COMPACT_ATOMS: atom_id res chain seq x y z
N HIS A 1 -16.32 5.87 -0.63
CA HIS A 1 -17.36 6.86 -0.97
C HIS A 1 -18.50 6.21 -1.77
N LEU A 2 -18.24 5.64 -2.94
CA LEU A 2 -19.31 5.09 -3.80
C LEU A 2 -19.98 3.82 -3.27
N ILE A 3 -19.24 2.96 -2.55
CA ILE A 3 -19.75 1.66 -2.10
C ILE A 3 -21.05 1.80 -1.28
N PRO A 4 -21.13 2.60 -0.20
CA PRO A 4 -22.40 2.79 0.52
C PRO A 4 -23.55 3.29 -0.37
N ALA A 5 -23.28 4.23 -1.27
CA ALA A 5 -24.30 4.82 -2.14
C ALA A 5 -24.93 3.78 -3.09
N VAL A 6 -24.11 2.91 -3.70
CA VAL A 6 -24.60 1.85 -4.61
C VAL A 6 -25.45 0.81 -3.86
N TYR A 7 -25.16 0.58 -2.58
CA TYR A 7 -25.90 -0.35 -1.73
C TYR A 7 -27.01 0.32 -0.90
N ASN A 8 -27.37 1.58 -1.21
CA ASN A 8 -28.34 2.38 -0.45
C ASN A 8 -28.08 2.33 1.07
N LYS A 9 -26.85 2.69 1.46
CA LYS A 9 -26.39 2.80 2.85
C LYS A 9 -25.96 4.23 3.15
N ASP A 10 -26.26 4.69 4.37
CA ASP A 10 -25.86 6.03 4.84
C ASP A 10 -24.33 6.19 4.94
N GLY A 11 -23.59 5.09 5.09
CA GLY A 11 -22.14 5.12 5.20
C GLY A 11 -21.51 3.73 5.22
N MET A 12 -20.18 3.71 5.34
CA MET A 12 -19.43 2.48 5.56
C MET A 12 -19.66 1.97 6.99
N TYR A 13 -19.58 0.65 7.17
CA TYR A 13 -19.80 -0.01 8.47
C TYR A 13 -18.95 0.56 9.62
N SER A 14 -17.68 0.86 9.38
CA SER A 14 -16.82 1.46 10.40
C SER A 14 -15.83 2.46 9.82
N LEU A 15 -15.89 3.72 10.31
CA LEU A 15 -14.89 4.75 10.02
C LEU A 15 -13.55 4.46 10.71
N LYS A 16 -13.56 3.80 11.86
CA LYS A 16 -12.32 3.40 12.56
C LYS A 16 -11.49 2.43 11.70
N LEU A 17 -12.15 1.47 11.04
CA LEU A 17 -11.49 0.55 10.12
C LEU A 17 -10.91 1.26 8.89
N ILE A 18 -11.56 2.31 8.40
CA ILE A 18 -11.02 3.14 7.31
C ILE A 18 -9.75 3.86 7.78
N ASN A 19 -9.76 4.43 8.98
CA ASN A 19 -8.57 5.07 9.54
C ASN A 19 -7.41 4.07 9.72
N THR A 20 -7.69 2.87 10.22
CA THR A 20 -6.67 1.80 10.32
C THR A 20 -6.14 1.39 8.95
N HIS A 21 -7.01 1.21 7.95
CA HIS A 21 -6.62 0.95 6.57
C HIS A 21 -5.71 2.05 6.02
N PHE A 22 -6.08 3.32 6.23
CA PHE A 22 -5.28 4.47 5.82
C PHE A 22 -3.87 4.42 6.40
N TRP A 23 -3.71 4.19 7.70
CA TRP A 23 -2.39 4.16 8.33
C TRP A 23 -1.56 2.95 7.89
N LEU A 24 -2.17 1.76 7.74
CA LEU A 24 -1.48 0.59 7.23
C LEU A 24 -0.97 0.82 5.80
N HIS A 25 -1.82 1.37 4.92
CA HIS A 25 -1.40 1.72 3.56
C HIS A 25 -0.30 2.78 3.56
N THR A 26 -0.45 3.85 4.34
CA THR A 26 0.51 4.94 4.38
C THR A 26 1.90 4.44 4.82
N ILE A 27 1.96 3.69 5.92
CA ILE A 27 3.21 3.10 6.42
C ILE A 27 3.79 2.12 5.39
N GLY A 28 2.96 1.23 4.84
CA GLY A 28 3.39 0.24 3.86
C GLY A 28 3.97 0.86 2.58
N VAL A 29 3.31 1.88 2.04
CA VAL A 29 3.74 2.59 0.82
C VAL A 29 5.01 3.39 1.09
N VAL A 30 5.12 4.09 2.22
CA VAL A 30 6.34 4.84 2.57
C VAL A 30 7.55 3.89 2.72
N LEU A 31 7.38 2.77 3.43
CA LEU A 31 8.43 1.75 3.55
C LEU A 31 8.86 1.21 2.18
N TYR A 32 7.89 0.94 1.30
CA TYR A 32 8.17 0.46 -0.05
C TYR A 32 8.97 1.48 -0.87
N ILE A 33 8.54 2.74 -0.89
CA ILE A 33 9.19 3.81 -1.66
C ILE A 33 10.63 4.00 -1.18
N VAL A 34 10.84 4.10 0.14
CA VAL A 34 12.17 4.27 0.72
C VAL A 34 13.08 3.10 0.36
N ALA A 35 12.60 1.86 0.48
CA ALA A 35 13.37 0.67 0.10
C ALA A 35 13.82 0.70 -1.35
N MET A 36 12.89 1.02 -2.26
CA MET A 36 13.15 1.00 -3.69
C MET A 36 14.02 2.16 -4.15
N TRP A 37 13.92 3.34 -3.52
CA TRP A 37 14.82 4.45 -3.81
C TRP A 37 16.26 4.12 -3.42
N ILE A 38 16.50 3.61 -2.21
CA ILE A 38 17.85 3.26 -1.77
C ILE A 38 18.42 2.14 -2.66
N SER A 39 17.63 1.08 -2.91
CA SER A 39 18.05 -0.02 -3.79
C SER A 39 18.35 0.46 -5.21
N GLY A 40 17.50 1.30 -5.80
CA GLY A 40 17.67 1.79 -7.16
C GLY A 40 18.89 2.71 -7.32
N ILE A 41 19.11 3.63 -6.36
CA ILE A 41 20.30 4.50 -6.35
C ILE A 41 21.56 3.63 -6.24
N MET A 42 21.58 2.68 -5.29
CA MET A 42 22.73 1.80 -5.08
C MET A 42 23.02 0.94 -6.32
N GLN A 43 22.01 0.33 -6.93
CA GLN A 43 22.17 -0.42 -8.19
C GLN A 43 22.74 0.47 -9.29
N GLY A 44 22.17 1.66 -9.49
CA GLY A 44 22.65 2.62 -10.49
C GLY A 44 24.10 3.06 -10.25
N MET A 45 24.51 3.23 -8.99
CA MET A 45 25.90 3.52 -8.64
C MET A 45 26.83 2.33 -8.92
N MET A 46 26.42 1.11 -8.58
CA MET A 46 27.24 -0.08 -8.79
C MET A 46 27.40 -0.43 -10.27
N TRP A 47 26.35 -0.28 -11.08
CA TRP A 47 26.39 -0.59 -12.51
C TRP A 47 27.26 0.38 -13.32
N ARG A 48 27.39 1.62 -12.87
CA ARG A 48 28.25 2.64 -13.51
C ARG A 48 29.63 2.75 -12.86
N ALA A 49 29.93 1.95 -11.85
CA ALA A 49 31.21 2.02 -11.15
C ALA A 49 32.31 1.41 -12.02
N VAL A 50 33.30 2.25 -12.34
CA VAL A 50 34.48 1.87 -13.10
C VAL A 50 35.73 2.16 -12.28
N ASN A 51 36.67 1.24 -12.33
CA ASN A 51 37.99 1.38 -11.72
C ASN A 51 38.84 2.36 -12.54
N THR A 52 39.98 2.78 -11.98
CA THR A 52 40.92 3.69 -12.66
C THR A 52 41.52 3.11 -13.94
N ASP A 53 41.48 1.78 -14.11
CA ASP A 53 41.91 1.05 -15.30
C ASP A 53 40.78 0.85 -16.35
N GLY A 54 39.58 1.39 -16.09
CA GLY A 54 38.42 1.30 -16.98
C GLY A 54 37.62 0.00 -16.86
N THR A 55 38.02 -0.94 -16.00
CA THR A 55 37.24 -2.16 -15.73
C THR A 55 36.05 -1.87 -14.82
N LEU A 56 35.01 -2.72 -14.86
CA LEU A 56 33.85 -2.59 -13.96
C LEU A 56 34.23 -2.94 -12.52
N THR A 57 33.89 -2.05 -11.58
CA THR A 57 34.22 -2.24 -10.15
C THR A 57 33.42 -3.37 -9.51
N TYR A 58 32.16 -3.54 -9.92
CA TYR A 58 31.25 -4.54 -9.35
C TYR A 58 30.69 -5.46 -10.43
N SER A 59 30.57 -6.75 -10.09
CA SER A 59 29.79 -7.68 -10.89
C SER A 59 28.29 -7.45 -10.70
N PHE A 60 27.49 -7.90 -11.66
CA PHE A 60 26.03 -7.83 -11.53
C PHE A 60 25.52 -8.59 -10.30
N VAL A 61 26.12 -9.74 -9.98
CA VAL A 61 25.76 -10.57 -8.81
C VAL A 61 25.98 -9.79 -7.51
N GLN A 62 27.08 -9.04 -7.39
CA GLN A 62 27.32 -8.20 -6.21
C GLN A 62 26.24 -7.11 -6.04
N SER A 63 25.77 -6.52 -7.15
CA SER A 63 24.68 -5.54 -7.10
C SER A 63 23.35 -6.16 -6.65
N LEU A 64 23.10 -7.43 -7.00
CA LEU A 64 21.93 -8.18 -6.55
C LEU A 64 22.02 -8.51 -5.05
N GLU A 65 23.16 -9.01 -4.59
CA GLU A 65 23.39 -9.32 -3.18
C GLU A 65 23.22 -8.08 -2.29
N ALA A 66 23.77 -6.94 -2.72
CA ALA A 66 23.59 -5.68 -2.01
C ALA A 66 22.12 -5.25 -1.91
N SER A 67 21.29 -5.61 -2.92
CA SER A 67 19.87 -5.21 -3.00
C SER A 67 18.92 -6.07 -2.17
N MET A 68 19.33 -7.28 -1.77
CA MET A 68 18.53 -8.23 -1.01
C MET A 68 17.83 -7.66 0.25
N PRO A 69 18.50 -6.93 1.16
CA PRO A 69 17.83 -6.38 2.34
C PRO A 69 16.69 -5.42 1.99
N PHE A 70 16.83 -4.67 0.90
CA PHE A 70 15.79 -3.75 0.44
C PHE A 70 14.59 -4.48 -0.16
N TYR A 71 14.80 -5.64 -0.79
CA TYR A 71 13.69 -6.48 -1.25
C TYR A 71 12.89 -7.08 -0.09
N LEU A 72 13.55 -7.41 1.02
CA LEU A 72 12.86 -7.82 2.24
C LEU A 72 12.04 -6.67 2.82
N MET A 73 12.63 -5.47 2.91
CA MET A 73 11.91 -4.28 3.39
C MET A 73 10.71 -3.93 2.49
N ARG A 74 10.87 -4.07 1.18
CA ARG A 74 9.79 -3.94 0.19
C ARG A 74 8.68 -4.94 0.43
N PHE A 75 9.02 -6.21 0.68
CA PHE A 75 8.04 -7.24 0.98
C PHE A 75 7.25 -6.91 2.25
N ILE A 76 7.91 -6.46 3.31
CA ILE A 76 7.25 -6.03 4.56
C ILE A 76 6.31 -4.84 4.29
N GLY A 77 6.76 -3.82 3.54
CA GLY A 77 5.91 -2.70 3.14
C GLY A 77 4.68 -3.15 2.34
N GLY A 78 4.87 -4.06 1.39
CA GLY A 78 3.79 -4.69 0.62
C GLY A 78 2.82 -5.49 1.49
N ALA A 79 3.31 -6.19 2.52
CA ALA A 79 2.47 -6.94 3.45
C ALA A 79 1.54 -6.02 4.24
N PHE A 80 2.00 -4.83 4.66
CA PHE A 80 1.14 -3.81 5.28
C PHE A 80 0.04 -3.32 4.33
N VAL A 81 0.37 -3.10 3.06
CA VAL A 81 -0.61 -2.72 2.02
C VAL A 81 -1.66 -3.82 1.85
N VAL A 82 -1.24 -5.08 1.70
CA VAL A 82 -2.16 -6.22 1.57
C VAL A 82 -3.04 -6.37 2.81
N ALA A 83 -2.47 -6.27 4.01
CA ALA A 83 -3.23 -6.31 5.26
C ALA A 83 -4.29 -5.18 5.32
N GLY A 84 -3.93 -3.98 4.88
CA GLY A 84 -4.87 -2.87 4.71
C GLY A 84 -6.00 -3.22 3.74
N MET A 85 -5.70 -3.83 2.59
CA MET A 85 -6.74 -4.25 1.62
C MET A 85 -7.68 -5.30 2.20
N LEU A 86 -7.17 -6.26 2.99
CA LEU A 86 -8.00 -7.25 3.66
C LEU A 86 -8.97 -6.60 4.66
N LEU A 87 -8.52 -5.61 5.43
CA LEU A 87 -9.39 -4.83 6.31
C LEU A 87 -10.47 -4.06 5.54
N MET A 88 -10.11 -3.48 4.40
CA MET A 88 -11.08 -2.82 3.52
C MET A 88 -12.12 -3.81 3.00
N ALA A 89 -11.70 -4.99 2.53
CA ALA A 89 -12.58 -6.05 2.06
C ALA A 89 -13.56 -6.48 3.15
N TYR A 90 -13.09 -6.66 4.39
CA TYR A 90 -13.94 -6.95 5.54
C TYR A 90 -14.95 -5.83 5.83
N ASN A 91 -14.51 -4.56 5.82
CA ASN A 91 -15.38 -3.41 6.08
C ASN A 91 -16.47 -3.28 5.00
N VAL A 92 -16.11 -3.53 3.74
CA VAL A 92 -17.05 -3.56 2.60
C VAL A 92 -18.05 -4.71 2.77
N TYR A 93 -17.57 -5.93 3.06
CA TYR A 93 -18.44 -7.09 3.28
C TYR A 93 -19.49 -6.82 4.37
N LYS A 94 -19.06 -6.24 5.51
CA LYS A 94 -19.97 -5.86 6.60
C LYS A 94 -20.95 -4.76 6.19
N THR A 95 -20.53 -3.81 5.36
CA THR A 95 -21.39 -2.74 4.84
C THR A 95 -22.50 -3.31 3.96
N VAL A 96 -22.15 -4.19 3.01
CA VAL A 96 -23.08 -4.82 2.06
C VAL A 96 -24.04 -5.80 2.76
N SER A 97 -23.54 -6.58 3.73
CA SER A 97 -24.33 -7.59 4.45
C SER A 97 -25.25 -7.00 5.53
N SER A 98 -25.03 -5.75 5.95
CA SER A 98 -25.90 -5.09 6.93
C SER A 98 -27.34 -4.99 6.40
N LYS A 99 -28.34 -5.22 7.25
CA LYS A 99 -29.77 -5.10 6.85
C LYS A 99 -30.35 -3.69 6.99
N THR A 100 -29.61 -2.76 7.61
CA THR A 100 -30.06 -1.38 7.82
C THR A 100 -30.10 -0.64 6.49
N PRO A 101 -31.27 -0.26 5.96
CA PRO A 101 -31.35 0.59 4.78
C PRO A 101 -30.83 1.98 5.13
N ALA A 102 -30.37 2.73 4.12
CA ALA A 102 -30.18 4.17 4.26
C ALA A 102 -31.46 4.79 4.82
N ALA A 103 -31.33 5.66 5.82
CA ALA A 103 -32.45 6.46 6.27
C ALA A 103 -33.00 7.22 5.06
N GLN A 104 -34.26 6.93 4.70
CA GLN A 104 -34.91 7.60 3.59
C GLN A 104 -34.83 9.11 3.85
N PRO A 105 -34.29 9.93 2.91
CA PRO A 105 -34.27 11.36 3.12
C PRO A 105 -35.70 11.78 3.42
N ALA A 106 -35.90 12.39 4.60
CA ALA A 106 -37.21 12.83 5.05
C ALA A 106 -37.86 13.53 3.87
N ALA A 107 -38.98 12.97 3.38
CA ALA A 107 -39.73 13.54 2.28
C ALA A 107 -39.85 15.03 2.55
N ALA A 108 -39.34 15.86 1.63
CA ALA A 108 -39.37 17.30 1.77
C ALA A 108 -40.78 17.70 2.22
N ALA A 109 -40.90 18.09 3.48
CA ALA A 109 -42.17 18.53 4.03
C ALA A 109 -42.60 19.75 3.22
N ALA A 110 -43.81 19.65 2.68
CA ALA A 110 -44.43 20.55 1.72
C ALA A 110 -44.42 22.03 2.14
#